data_AF-A0A1R1INC2-F1
#
_entry.id   AF-A0A1R1INC2-F1
#
_cell.length_a   1.000
_cell.length_b   1.000
_cell.length_c   1.000
_cell.angle_alpha   90.00
_cell.angle_beta   90.00
_cell.angle_gamma   90.00
#
_symmetry.space_group_name_H-M   'P 1'
#
loop_
_entity.id
_entity.type
_entity.pdbx_description
1 polymer ?
#
loop_
_entity_poly.entity_id
_entity_poly.type
_entity_poly.pdbx_seq_one_letter_code
_entity_poly.pdbx_strand_id
1 'polypeptide(L)'
;MLDRRSHPSAHPLPPLRLAQTPVYVDRGYCPGGRWERILRTIHDQPLTETEILRAVHDGRYPRRIERRKIHAALIAMTRQGLTARLPGSPAPFTATAHGVRILHGEAA
;
A
#
# COMPACT_ATOMS: atom_id res chain seq x y z
N MET A 1 -30.87 44.96 -37.68
CA MET A 1 -30.95 43.56 -38.12
C MET A 1 -29.62 42.88 -37.77
N LEU A 2 -29.68 41.70 -37.15
CA LEU A 2 -28.59 40.81 -36.68
C LEU A 2 -28.04 41.04 -35.26
N ASP A 3 -28.82 40.49 -34.34
CA ASP A 3 -28.44 39.85 -33.07
C ASP A 3 -27.26 38.87 -33.24
N ARG A 4 -26.23 38.94 -32.37
CA ARG A 4 -25.23 37.87 -32.25
C ARG A 4 -24.53 37.84 -30.88
N ARG A 5 -25.16 37.07 -29.98
CA ARG A 5 -24.54 36.06 -29.10
C ARG A 5 -23.69 36.57 -27.92
N SER A 6 -24.38 36.79 -26.81
CA SER A 6 -24.00 36.20 -25.52
C SER A 6 -23.64 34.73 -25.71
N HIS A 7 -22.53 34.25 -25.16
CA HIS A 7 -22.32 32.88 -24.62
C HIS A 7 -21.01 32.91 -23.80
N PRO A 8 -21.05 32.87 -22.45
CA PRO A 8 -19.88 32.46 -21.68
C PRO A 8 -19.69 30.96 -21.87
N SER A 9 -18.55 30.54 -22.44
CA SER A 9 -18.15 29.13 -22.44
C SER A 9 -17.86 28.70 -21.00
N ALA A 10 -18.92 28.30 -20.30
CA ALA A 10 -18.82 27.47 -19.12
C ALA A 10 -18.29 26.10 -19.57
N HIS A 11 -16.96 25.96 -19.63
CA HIS A 11 -16.37 24.64 -19.64
C HIS A 11 -16.65 24.02 -18.27
N PRO A 12 -17.45 22.96 -18.16
CA PRO A 12 -17.56 22.25 -16.91
C PRO A 12 -16.18 21.66 -16.62
N LEU A 13 -15.59 22.07 -15.49
CA LEU A 13 -14.41 21.39 -14.96
C LEU A 13 -14.74 19.91 -14.85
N PRO A 14 -13.88 18.99 -15.34
CA PRO A 14 -14.11 17.58 -15.10
C PRO A 14 -14.19 17.38 -13.58
N PRO A 15 -15.16 16.61 -13.08
CA PRO A 15 -15.25 16.35 -11.65
C PRO A 15 -13.89 15.83 -11.20
N LEU A 16 -13.38 16.42 -10.10
CA LEU A 16 -12.16 15.97 -9.45
C LEU A 16 -12.32 14.47 -9.19
N ARG A 17 -11.75 13.65 -10.09
CA ARG A 17 -11.70 12.21 -9.93
C ARG A 17 -10.89 12.03 -8.66
N LEU A 18 -11.57 11.75 -7.55
CA LEU A 18 -10.96 11.26 -6.31
C LEU A 18 -9.90 10.27 -6.75
N ALA A 19 -8.64 10.63 -6.52
CA ALA A 19 -7.50 9.90 -7.04
C ALA A 19 -7.75 8.41 -6.77
N GLN A 20 -7.97 7.67 -7.85
CA GLN A 20 -8.35 6.26 -7.79
C GLN A 20 -7.33 5.59 -6.90
N THR A 21 -7.78 5.10 -5.75
CA THR A 21 -6.98 4.23 -4.90
C THR A 21 -6.43 3.15 -5.81
N PRO A 22 -5.10 2.97 -5.91
CA PRO A 22 -4.56 2.03 -6.86
C PRO A 22 -5.15 0.65 -6.54
N VAL A 23 -5.77 0.04 -7.56
CA VAL A 23 -6.47 -1.23 -7.50
C VAL A 23 -5.44 -2.34 -7.25
N TYR A 24 -4.96 -2.46 -6.02
CA TYR A 24 -4.12 -3.57 -5.54
C TYR A 24 -4.90 -4.51 -4.63
N VAL A 25 -6.17 -4.20 -4.34
CA VAL A 25 -6.91 -4.80 -3.22
C VAL A 25 -7.79 -5.98 -3.64
N ASP A 26 -8.08 -6.14 -4.94
CA ASP A 26 -9.21 -6.98 -5.38
C ASP A 26 -8.82 -8.33 -6.03
N ARG A 27 -7.53 -8.68 -6.08
CA ARG A 27 -7.08 -9.96 -6.68
C ARG A 27 -6.71 -11.04 -5.67
N GLY A 28 -6.98 -10.82 -4.38
CA GLY A 28 -6.55 -11.74 -3.33
C GLY A 28 -5.02 -11.74 -3.14
N TYR A 29 -4.59 -12.38 -2.06
CA TYR A 29 -3.20 -12.49 -1.69
C TYR A 29 -2.51 -13.54 -2.57
N CYS A 30 -1.94 -13.13 -3.71
CA CYS A 30 -1.15 -14.05 -4.53
C CYS A 30 0.09 -14.54 -3.75
N PRO A 31 0.32 -15.86 -3.64
CA PRO A 31 1.56 -16.42 -3.10
C PRO A 31 2.79 -15.87 -3.82
N GLY A 32 3.90 -15.69 -3.10
CA GLY A 32 5.16 -15.12 -3.58
C GLY A 32 5.16 -13.59 -3.71
N GLY A 33 4.07 -12.92 -3.33
CA GLY A 33 3.90 -11.47 -3.44
C GLY A 33 4.80 -10.66 -2.48
N ARG A 34 4.85 -9.34 -2.69
CA ARG A 34 5.54 -8.42 -1.77
C ARG A 34 4.97 -8.48 -0.35
N TRP A 35 3.63 -8.60 -0.23
CA TRP A 35 2.94 -8.69 1.05
C TRP A 35 3.46 -9.87 1.87
N GLU A 36 3.66 -11.03 1.23
CA GLU A 36 4.12 -12.25 1.89
C GLU A 36 5.55 -12.10 2.37
N ARG A 37 6.45 -11.56 1.52
CA ARG A 37 7.84 -11.27 1.90
C ARG A 37 7.90 -10.34 3.11
N ILE A 38 7.10 -9.27 3.11
CA ILE A 38 7.00 -8.34 4.24
C ILE A 38 6.52 -9.08 5.49
N LEU A 39 5.40 -9.84 5.41
CA LEU A 39 4.88 -10.59 6.56
C LEU A 39 5.89 -11.58 7.12
N ARG A 40 6.55 -12.36 6.27
CA ARG A 40 7.62 -13.28 6.70
C ARG A 40 8.72 -12.54 7.46
N THR A 41 9.11 -11.37 6.99
CA THR A 41 10.21 -10.60 7.61
C THR A 41 9.81 -10.05 8.99
N ILE A 42 8.58 -9.58 9.15
CA ILE A 42 8.11 -8.97 10.42
C ILE A 42 7.42 -9.96 11.37
N HIS A 43 7.22 -11.20 10.92
CA HIS A 43 6.67 -12.28 11.72
C HIS A 43 7.65 -12.69 12.82
N ASP A 44 8.93 -12.84 12.47
CA ASP A 44 9.95 -13.32 13.40
C ASP A 44 10.35 -12.25 14.42
N GLN A 45 10.36 -10.98 14.01
CA GLN A 45 10.63 -9.85 14.89
C GLN A 45 10.01 -8.54 14.34
N PRO A 46 9.63 -7.60 15.21
CA PRO A 46 9.17 -6.29 14.76
C PRO A 46 10.28 -5.50 14.07
N LEU A 47 9.96 -4.89 12.93
CA LEU A 47 10.93 -4.13 12.12
C LEU A 47 10.40 -2.80 11.65
N THR A 48 11.28 -1.81 11.56
CA THR A 48 10.99 -0.50 10.99
C THR A 48 10.87 -0.58 9.46
N GLU A 49 10.21 0.40 8.83
CA GLU A 49 10.09 0.47 7.37
C GLU A 49 11.47 0.42 6.66
N THR A 50 12.49 1.02 7.26
CA THR A 50 13.85 1.03 6.70
C THR A 50 14.48 -0.37 6.75
N GLU A 51 14.27 -1.12 7.81
CA GLU A 51 14.77 -2.50 7.96
C GLU A 51 14.02 -3.44 7.02
N ILE A 52 12.70 -3.30 6.92
CA ILE A 52 11.89 -4.04 5.95
C ILE A 52 12.35 -3.76 4.52
N LEU A 53 12.61 -2.49 4.19
CA LEU A 53 13.17 -2.12 2.90
C LEU A 53 14.53 -2.79 2.67
N ARG A 54 15.41 -2.85 3.66
CA ARG A 54 16.71 -3.53 3.51
C ARG A 54 16.54 -5.04 3.29
N ALA A 55 15.61 -5.67 4.00
CA ALA A 55 15.39 -7.11 3.94
C ALA A 55 14.68 -7.57 2.65
N VAL A 56 13.72 -6.79 2.15
CA VAL A 56 12.86 -7.19 1.02
C VAL A 56 13.38 -6.66 -0.34
N HIS A 57 14.28 -5.68 -0.33
CA HIS A 57 14.79 -5.06 -1.54
C HIS A 57 15.62 -6.05 -2.39
N ASP A 58 15.20 -6.24 -3.63
CA ASP A 58 15.80 -7.18 -4.60
C ASP A 58 16.66 -6.49 -5.67
N GLY A 59 16.92 -5.18 -5.54
CA GLY A 59 17.75 -4.40 -6.47
C GLY A 59 17.09 -4.07 -7.81
N ARG A 60 15.86 -4.51 -8.10
CA ARG A 60 15.23 -4.33 -9.42
C ARG A 60 14.82 -2.89 -9.74
N TYR A 61 14.66 -2.05 -8.73
CA TYR A 61 14.23 -0.66 -8.88
C TYR A 61 15.07 0.27 -8.02
N PRO A 62 15.14 1.58 -8.34
CA PRO A 62 15.78 2.55 -7.48
C PRO A 62 15.20 2.52 -6.06
N ARG A 63 16.07 2.64 -5.05
CA ARG A 63 15.72 2.51 -3.62
C ARG A 63 14.55 3.41 -3.19
N ARG A 64 14.45 4.61 -3.78
CA ARG A 64 13.35 5.57 -3.54
C ARG A 64 11.99 5.02 -3.98
N ILE A 65 11.95 4.31 -5.11
CA ILE A 65 10.73 3.71 -5.66
C ILE A 65 10.30 2.52 -4.81
N GLU A 66 11.24 1.65 -4.41
CA GLU A 66 10.92 0.53 -3.52
C GLU A 66 10.43 1.00 -2.16
N ARG A 67 11.03 2.04 -1.59
CA ARG A 67 10.52 2.64 -0.34
C ARG A 67 9.05 3.03 -0.46
N ARG A 68 8.68 3.77 -1.52
CA ARG A 68 7.27 4.17 -1.75
C ARG A 68 6.34 2.97 -1.86
N LYS A 69 6.77 1.92 -2.56
CA LYS A 69 5.97 0.70 -2.74
C LYS A 69 5.81 -0.08 -1.43
N ILE A 70 6.88 -0.21 -0.63
CA ILE A 70 6.83 -0.86 0.69
C ILE A 70 5.94 -0.07 1.64
N HIS A 71 6.09 1.25 1.67
CA HIS A 71 5.24 2.12 2.46
C HIS A 71 3.75 1.95 2.12
N ALA A 72 3.42 1.98 0.82
CA ALA A 72 2.04 1.76 0.36
C ALA A 72 1.52 0.37 0.73
N ALA A 73 2.35 -0.67 0.61
CA ALA A 73 2.00 -2.03 1.02
C ALA A 73 1.73 -2.12 2.52
N LEU A 74 2.59 -1.57 3.36
CA LEU A 74 2.42 -1.55 4.82
C LEU A 74 1.13 -0.83 5.25
N ILE A 75 0.78 0.28 4.60
CA ILE A 75 -0.50 0.97 4.84
C ILE A 75 -1.68 0.06 4.48
N ALA A 76 -1.65 -0.56 3.30
CA ALA A 76 -2.73 -1.44 2.85
C ALA A 76 -2.89 -2.66 3.77
N MET A 77 -1.78 -3.31 4.12
CA MET A 77 -1.74 -4.46 5.02
C MET A 77 -2.23 -4.11 6.43
N THR A 78 -1.89 -2.91 6.92
CA THR A 78 -2.37 -2.43 8.22
C THR A 78 -3.88 -2.19 8.19
N ARG A 79 -4.41 -1.58 7.11
CA ARG A 79 -5.86 -1.38 6.93
C ARG A 79 -6.64 -2.69 6.84
N GLN A 80 -6.01 -3.73 6.30
CA GLN A 80 -6.56 -5.09 6.24
C GLN A 80 -6.34 -5.89 7.54
N GLY A 81 -5.70 -5.30 8.55
CA GLY A 81 -5.45 -5.95 9.83
C GLY A 81 -4.39 -7.05 9.77
N LEU A 82 -3.55 -7.12 8.73
CA LEU A 82 -2.45 -8.09 8.62
C LEU A 82 -1.22 -7.67 9.44
N THR A 83 -1.02 -6.36 9.59
CA THR A 83 0.13 -5.79 10.29
C THR A 83 -0.31 -4.71 11.26
N ALA A 84 0.45 -4.53 12.33
CA ALA A 84 0.25 -3.45 13.30
C ALA A 84 1.53 -2.66 13.51
N ARG A 85 1.40 -1.39 13.90
CA ARG A 85 2.52 -0.57 14.37
C ARG A 85 2.63 -0.68 15.87
N LEU A 86 3.85 -0.89 16.35
CA LEU A 86 4.17 -0.83 17.78
C LEU A 86 4.60 0.60 18.16
N PRO A 87 4.50 0.97 19.45
CA PRO A 87 5.08 2.21 19.95
C PRO A 87 6.59 2.27 19.68
N GLY A 88 7.09 3.44 19.29
CA GLY A 88 8.52 3.66 19.03
C GLY A 88 8.79 4.77 18.02
N SER A 89 10.04 5.21 17.95
CA SER A 89 10.51 6.16 16.95
C SER A 89 11.85 5.71 16.38
N PRO A 90 11.91 5.26 15.10
CA PRO A 90 10.77 5.07 14.19
C PRO A 90 9.88 3.88 14.63
N ALA A 91 8.57 4.00 14.39
CA ALA A 91 7.60 2.98 14.80
C ALA A 91 7.81 1.66 14.03
N PRO A 92 8.10 0.53 14.71
CA PRO A 92 8.26 -0.76 14.06
C PRO A 92 6.89 -1.37 13.71
N PHE A 93 6.89 -2.23 12.71
CA PHE A 93 5.76 -3.03 12.29
C PHE A 93 5.93 -4.47 12.75
N THR A 94 4.83 -5.11 13.12
CA THR A 94 4.75 -6.54 13.43
C THR A 94 3.56 -7.19 12.72
N ALA A 95 3.62 -8.50 12.51
CA ALA A 95 2.49 -9.27 12.01
C ALA A 95 1.40 -9.40 13.09
N THR A 96 0.13 -9.29 12.70
CA THR A 96 -0.99 -9.62 13.60
C THR A 96 -1.30 -11.11 13.55
N ALA A 97 -2.07 -11.61 14.51
CA ALA A 97 -2.59 -13.00 14.46
C ALA A 97 -3.39 -13.30 13.18
N HIS A 98 -4.05 -12.29 12.58
CA HIS A 98 -4.70 -12.45 11.28
C HIS A 98 -3.66 -12.57 10.15
N GLY A 99 -2.64 -11.71 10.14
CA GLY A 99 -1.56 -11.77 9.18
C GLY A 99 -0.80 -13.10 9.19
N VAL A 100 -0.56 -13.66 10.38
CA VAL A 100 0.11 -14.96 10.55
C VAL A 100 -0.73 -16.10 9.95
N ARG A 101 -2.04 -16.15 10.22
CA ARG A 101 -2.93 -17.16 9.63
C ARG A 101 -2.93 -17.10 8.10
N ILE A 102 -3.04 -15.90 7.53
CA ILE A 102 -2.97 -15.71 6.07
C ILE A 102 -1.61 -16.16 5.51
N LEU A 103 -0.51 -15.86 6.22
CA LEU A 103 0.84 -16.27 5.82
C LEU A 103 0.99 -17.80 5.75
N HIS A 104 0.39 -18.53 6.69
CA HIS A 104 0.43 -20.00 6.72
C HIS A 104 -0.61 -20.68 5.83
N GLY A 105 -1.44 -19.91 5.11
CA GLY A 105 -2.50 -20.47 4.28
C GLY A 105 -3.70 -20.99 5.09
N GLU A 106 -3.80 -20.63 6.37
CA GLU A 106 -4.95 -20.92 7.24
C GLU A 106 -6.08 -19.90 7.05
N ALA A 107 -6.28 -19.48 5.79
CA ALA A 107 -7.43 -18.66 5.42
C ALA A 107 -8.66 -19.57 5.38
N ALA A 108 -9.63 -19.28 6.25
CA ALA A 108 -10.94 -19.93 6.31
C ALA A 108 -11.65 -19.98 4.96
#